data_AF-A0A7W6EQL0-F1
#
_entry.id   AF-A0A7W6EQL0-F1
#
_cell.length_a   1.000
_cell.length_b   1.000
_cell.length_c   1.000
_cell.angle_alpha   90.00
_cell.angle_beta   90.00
_cell.angle_gamma   90.00
#
_symmetry.space_group_name_H-M   'P 1'
#
loop_
_entity.id
_entity.type
_entity.pdbx_description
1 polymer ?
#
loop_
_entity_poly.entity_id
_entity_poly.type
_entity_poly.pdbx_seq_one_letter_code
_entity_poly.pdbx_strand_id
1 'polypeptide(L)'
;MKFLSNIFLGGLLLTASTVAFAGPRVGEKKVSRVSDNRTGVTFETSAFVTKDAAIRLAVKKNAPERVYITLRDAKNVILYRETITQNEMSYAAKINVNDLSDGNYKLEIATNQDRVVKHLHLTSPKSETERVISVN
;
A
#
# COMPACT_ATOMS: atom_id res chain seq x y z
N MET A 1 36.61 21.07 39.55
CA MET A 1 35.81 20.89 40.78
C MET A 1 35.37 22.24 41.31
N LYS A 2 34.07 22.54 41.22
CA LYS A 2 33.25 23.32 42.18
C LYS A 2 31.93 23.67 41.49
N PHE A 3 30.90 22.95 41.92
CA PHE A 3 29.51 23.09 41.49
C PHE A 3 28.91 24.31 42.18
N LEU A 4 28.17 25.13 41.43
CA LEU A 4 27.28 26.13 42.01
C LEU A 4 25.87 25.93 41.44
N SER A 5 25.04 25.41 42.33
CA SER A 5 23.60 25.29 42.31
C SER A 5 22.92 26.66 42.28
N ASN A 6 21.87 26.81 41.47
CA ASN A 6 20.83 27.81 41.70
C ASN A 6 19.46 27.13 41.66
N ILE A 7 18.90 26.92 42.84
CA ILE A 7 17.49 26.57 43.08
C ILE A 7 16.74 27.90 43.13
N PHE A 8 15.84 28.13 42.17
CA PHE A 8 14.79 29.15 42.32
C PHE A 8 13.44 28.45 42.46
N LEU A 9 12.92 28.57 43.67
CA LEU A 9 11.63 28.10 44.14
C LEU A 9 10.67 29.30 44.12
N GLY A 10 9.47 29.12 43.56
CA GLY A 10 8.33 29.97 43.87
C GLY A 10 7.51 30.40 42.66
N GLY A 11 6.22 30.08 42.66
CA GLY A 11 5.24 30.75 41.80
C GLY A 11 4.05 29.92 41.39
N LEU A 12 3.22 29.53 42.36
CA LEU A 12 1.83 29.12 42.18
C LEU A 12 1.05 30.18 41.35
N LEU A 13 0.37 29.80 40.27
CA LEU A 13 -0.75 30.58 39.75
C LEU A 13 -1.82 29.71 39.09
N LEU A 14 -3.07 29.97 39.51
CA LEU A 14 -4.31 29.28 39.19
C LEU A 14 -4.83 29.54 37.78
N THR A 15 -5.39 28.48 37.19
CA THR A 15 -6.51 28.36 36.23
C THR A 15 -7.05 29.61 35.51
N ALA A 16 -7.14 29.52 34.19
CA ALA A 16 -8.38 29.82 33.44
C ALA A 16 -8.38 29.06 32.10
N SER A 17 -9.18 28.00 32.00
CA SER A 17 -9.48 27.31 30.74
C SER A 17 -10.47 28.16 29.95
N THR A 18 -10.02 28.90 28.94
CA THR A 18 -10.93 29.53 27.98
C THR A 18 -11.21 28.55 26.84
N VAL A 19 -12.30 27.79 26.92
CA VAL A 19 -12.80 27.07 25.75
C VAL A 19 -13.51 28.07 24.84
N ALA A 20 -12.83 28.47 23.76
CA ALA A 20 -13.47 29.22 22.69
C ALA A 20 -14.33 28.25 21.86
N PHE A 21 -15.65 28.23 22.13
CA PHE A 21 -16.62 27.62 21.23
C PHE A 21 -16.79 28.51 20.00
N ALA A 22 -15.92 28.32 19.00
CA ALA A 22 -16.18 28.81 17.64
C ALA A 22 -17.14 27.82 16.97
N GLY A 23 -18.33 28.30 16.59
CA GLY A 23 -19.40 27.52 15.97
C GLY A 23 -19.02 26.87 14.61
N PRO A 24 -19.86 25.95 14.11
CA PRO A 24 -19.55 25.20 12.90
C PRO A 24 -19.57 26.12 11.69
N ARG A 25 -18.39 26.35 11.10
CA ARG A 25 -18.28 26.92 9.76
C ARG A 25 -18.64 25.82 8.77
N VAL A 26 -19.87 25.91 8.28
CA VAL A 26 -20.38 25.15 7.14
C VAL A 26 -19.43 25.36 5.96
N GLY A 27 -18.80 24.26 5.53
CA GLY A 27 -18.63 23.96 4.11
C GLY A 27 -17.55 24.70 3.33
N GLU A 28 -16.29 24.62 3.73
CA GLU A 28 -15.20 24.56 2.75
C GLU A 28 -14.73 23.11 2.62
N LYS A 29 -15.24 22.41 1.61
CA LYS A 29 -14.64 21.17 1.14
C LYS A 29 -13.30 21.51 0.47
N LYS A 30 -12.27 21.83 1.27
CA LYS A 30 -10.90 21.54 0.84
C LYS A 30 -10.80 20.03 0.84
N VAL A 31 -11.03 19.46 -0.34
CA VAL A 31 -10.55 18.14 -0.72
C VAL A 31 -9.12 18.07 -0.23
N SER A 32 -8.93 17.34 0.87
CA SER A 32 -7.62 16.96 1.34
C SER A 32 -7.03 16.10 0.23
N ARG A 33 -6.38 16.74 -0.75
CA ARG A 33 -5.27 16.08 -1.40
C ARG A 33 -4.33 15.82 -0.25
N VAL A 34 -4.30 14.58 0.20
CA VAL A 34 -3.26 14.06 1.08
C VAL A 34 -1.97 14.29 0.31
N SER A 35 -1.39 15.47 0.48
CA SER A 35 -0.01 15.76 0.18
C SER A 35 0.77 15.12 1.31
N ASP A 36 0.80 13.79 1.29
CA ASP A 36 1.79 13.02 2.03
C ASP A 36 3.13 13.51 1.50
N ASN A 37 3.91 14.18 2.35
CA ASN A 37 5.29 14.57 2.08
C ASN A 37 6.19 13.32 2.09
N ARG A 38 5.80 12.30 1.32
CA ARG A 38 6.67 11.21 0.93
C ARG A 38 7.56 11.79 -0.16
N THR A 39 8.87 11.81 0.07
CA THR A 39 9.84 11.78 -1.03
C THR A 39 9.28 10.86 -2.11
N GLY A 40 8.93 11.45 -3.26
CA GLY A 40 8.02 10.82 -4.21
C GLY A 40 8.53 9.45 -4.60
N VAL A 41 7.65 8.44 -4.52
CA VAL A 41 7.98 7.06 -4.92
C VAL A 41 8.65 7.12 -6.28
N THR A 42 9.86 6.59 -6.36
CA THR A 42 10.71 6.64 -7.55
C THR A 42 10.21 5.78 -8.71
N PHE A 43 9.05 5.14 -8.55
CA PHE A 43 8.36 4.36 -9.56
C PHE A 43 6.83 4.46 -9.44
N GLU A 44 6.16 4.32 -10.57
CA GLU A 44 4.72 4.17 -10.68
C GLU A 44 4.39 2.68 -10.90
N THR A 45 3.27 2.21 -10.32
CA THR A 45 2.86 0.82 -10.47
C THR A 45 1.34 0.67 -10.54
N SER A 46 0.90 -0.24 -11.40
CA SER A 46 -0.48 -0.75 -11.45
C SER A 46 -0.47 -2.27 -11.39
N ALA A 47 -1.39 -2.83 -10.60
CA ALA A 47 -1.56 -4.26 -10.48
C ALA A 47 -3.03 -4.62 -10.28
N PHE A 48 -3.52 -5.62 -11.01
CA PHE A 48 -4.89 -6.12 -10.88
C PHE A 48 -4.99 -7.60 -11.26
N VAL A 49 -5.99 -8.27 -10.71
CA VAL A 49 -6.32 -9.66 -11.00
C VAL A 49 -7.32 -9.68 -12.16
N THR A 50 -7.08 -10.56 -13.14
CA THR A 50 -7.95 -10.77 -14.29
C THR A 50 -8.86 -11.97 -14.07
N LYS A 51 -9.93 -12.07 -14.87
CA LYS A 51 -10.88 -13.19 -14.81
C LYS A 51 -10.26 -14.54 -15.22
N ASP A 52 -9.19 -14.53 -16.02
CA ASP A 52 -8.41 -15.73 -16.42
C ASP A 52 -7.37 -16.15 -15.37
N ALA A 53 -7.57 -15.77 -14.10
CA ALA A 53 -6.68 -16.04 -12.98
C ALA A 53 -5.22 -15.68 -13.28
N ALA A 54 -5.01 -14.43 -13.70
CA ALA A 54 -3.68 -13.86 -13.83
C ALA A 54 -3.59 -12.52 -13.11
N ILE A 55 -2.40 -12.19 -12.62
CA ILE A 55 -2.09 -10.85 -12.13
C ILE A 55 -1.39 -10.11 -13.26
N ARG A 56 -1.98 -9.00 -13.69
CA ARG A 56 -1.34 -8.04 -14.59
C ARG A 56 -0.61 -7.01 -13.74
N LEU A 57 0.69 -6.89 -13.95
CA LEU A 57 1.56 -5.93 -13.28
C LEU A 57 2.23 -5.04 -14.32
N ALA A 58 2.20 -3.73 -14.09
CA ALA A 58 3.04 -2.78 -14.80
C ALA A 58 3.82 -1.94 -13.78
N VAL A 59 5.10 -1.71 -14.09
CA VAL A 59 6.00 -0.87 -13.31
C VAL A 59 6.69 0.09 -14.28
N LYS A 60 6.70 1.38 -13.94
CA LYS A 60 7.43 2.42 -14.67
C LYS A 60 8.32 3.15 -13.68
N LYS A 61 9.63 3.16 -13.92
CA LYS A 61 10.60 3.83 -13.05
C LYS A 61 10.78 5.28 -13.48
N ASN A 62 11.03 6.14 -12.50
CA ASN A 62 11.38 7.55 -12.71
C ASN A 62 12.90 7.77 -12.61
N ALA A 63 13.66 6.76 -12.16
CA ALA A 63 15.12 6.77 -12.09
C ALA A 63 15.72 5.37 -12.40
N PRO A 64 16.99 5.29 -12.84
CA PRO A 64 17.68 4.02 -13.13
C PRO A 64 18.11 3.32 -11.84
N GLU A 65 17.16 2.64 -11.20
CA GLU A 65 17.38 1.87 -9.98
C GLU A 65 16.85 0.44 -10.10
N ARG A 66 17.20 -0.41 -9.12
CA ARG A 66 16.67 -1.78 -9.04
C ARG A 66 15.32 -1.77 -8.34
N VAL A 67 14.37 -2.51 -8.92
CA VAL A 67 13.05 -2.75 -8.34
C VAL A 67 12.89 -4.25 -8.13
N TYR A 68 12.48 -4.64 -6.92
CA TYR A 68 12.19 -6.00 -6.50
C TYR A 68 10.68 -6.20 -6.46
N ILE A 69 10.19 -7.24 -7.10
CA ILE A 69 8.79 -7.64 -7.09
C ILE A 69 8.68 -8.96 -6.35
N THR A 70 7.81 -9.05 -5.34
CA THR A 70 7.50 -10.32 -4.66
C THR A 70 6.00 -10.51 -4.47
N LEU A 71 5.50 -11.70 -4.80
CA LEU A 71 4.16 -12.16 -4.43
C LEU A 71 4.26 -13.09 -3.24
N ARG A 72 3.45 -12.84 -2.21
CA ARG A 72 3.40 -13.68 -1.01
C ARG A 72 1.98 -14.09 -0.67
N ASP A 73 1.84 -15.29 -0.11
CA ASP A 73 0.58 -15.75 0.47
C ASP A 73 0.32 -15.11 1.85
N ALA A 74 -0.79 -15.50 2.48
CA ALA A 74 -1.15 -15.05 3.82
C ALA A 74 -0.15 -15.47 4.92
N LYS A 75 0.63 -16.53 4.69
CA LYS A 75 1.68 -17.03 5.58
C LYS A 75 3.04 -16.35 5.32
N ASN A 76 3.09 -15.39 4.40
CA ASN A 76 4.30 -14.70 3.92
C ASN A 76 5.29 -15.60 3.16
N VAL A 77 4.84 -16.75 2.66
CA VAL A 77 5.62 -17.60 1.74
C VAL A 77 5.73 -16.90 0.39
N ILE A 78 6.94 -16.82 -0.16
CA ILE A 78 7.19 -16.18 -1.45
C ILE A 78 6.84 -17.16 -2.56
N LEU A 79 5.85 -16.80 -3.37
CA LEU A 79 5.35 -17.60 -4.50
C LEU A 79 5.89 -17.12 -5.84
N TYR A 80 6.24 -15.84 -5.93
CA TYR A 80 6.84 -15.24 -7.12
C TYR A 80 7.86 -14.18 -6.70
N ARG A 81 8.97 -14.10 -7.43
CA ARG A 81 10.01 -13.10 -7.25
C ARG A 81 10.58 -12.70 -8.59
N GLU A 82 10.75 -11.41 -8.80
CA GLU A 82 11.39 -10.84 -9.98
C GLU A 82 12.24 -9.62 -9.60
N THR A 83 13.30 -9.35 -10.38
CA THR A 83 14.15 -8.16 -10.19
C THR A 83 14.30 -7.40 -11.50
N ILE A 84 13.76 -6.20 -11.55
CA ILE A 84 13.97 -5.27 -12.66
C ILE A 84 15.33 -4.61 -12.47
N THR A 85 16.20 -4.75 -13.47
CA THR A 85 17.56 -4.18 -13.43
C THR A 85 17.52 -2.65 -13.60
N GLN A 86 18.63 -1.97 -13.28
CA GLN A 86 18.71 -0.50 -13.33
C GLN A 86 18.42 0.07 -14.73
N ASN A 87 18.82 -0.66 -15.78
CA ASN A 87 18.73 -0.20 -17.16
C ASN A 87 17.32 -0.31 -17.76
N GLU A 88 16.42 -1.07 -17.13
CA GLU A 88 15.07 -1.32 -17.63
C GLU A 88 14.06 -0.37 -16.99
N MET A 89 13.70 0.71 -17.70
CA MET A 89 12.84 1.79 -17.18
C MET A 89 11.36 1.44 -17.07
N SER A 90 10.91 0.39 -17.74
CA SER A 90 9.52 -0.07 -17.71
C SER A 90 9.46 -1.58 -17.77
N TYR A 91 8.57 -2.18 -17.00
CA TYR A 91 8.38 -3.62 -16.93
C TYR A 91 6.90 -3.96 -16.90
N ALA A 92 6.51 -5.01 -17.60
CA ALA A 92 5.15 -5.53 -17.60
C ALA A 92 5.17 -7.05 -17.50
N ALA A 93 4.34 -7.61 -16.61
CA ALA A 93 4.24 -9.04 -16.39
C ALA A 93 2.79 -9.53 -16.35
N LYS A 94 2.62 -10.76 -16.82
CA LYS A 94 1.43 -11.57 -16.57
C LYS A 94 1.85 -12.74 -15.68
N ILE A 95 1.48 -12.69 -14.41
CA ILE A 95 1.76 -13.76 -13.45
C ILE A 95 0.55 -14.70 -13.46
N ASN A 96 0.76 -15.95 -13.84
CA ASN A 96 -0.30 -16.97 -13.79
C ASN A 96 -0.52 -17.38 -12.32
N VAL A 97 -1.78 -17.34 -11.87
CA VAL A 97 -2.18 -17.73 -10.50
C VAL A 97 -3.27 -18.80 -10.49
N ASN A 98 -3.48 -19.50 -11.61
CA ASN A 98 -4.47 -20.58 -11.73
C ASN A 98 -4.22 -21.72 -10.72
N ASP A 99 -2.96 -22.01 -10.41
CA ASP A 99 -2.58 -23.08 -9.48
C ASP A 99 -2.55 -22.62 -8.00
N LEU A 100 -2.90 -21.35 -7.73
CA LEU A 100 -2.94 -20.81 -6.37
C LEU A 100 -4.34 -20.95 -5.79
N SER A 101 -4.43 -21.34 -4.51
CA SER A 101 -5.70 -21.42 -3.81
C SER A 101 -6.33 -20.04 -3.60
N ASP A 102 -7.66 -20.01 -3.51
CA ASP A 102 -8.41 -18.82 -3.14
C ASP A 102 -7.91 -18.25 -1.81
N GLY A 103 -7.77 -16.92 -1.74
CA GLY A 103 -7.28 -16.27 -0.54
C GLY A 103 -6.68 -14.89 -0.74
N ASN A 104 -6.03 -14.40 0.32
CA ASN A 104 -5.39 -13.10 0.37
C ASN A 104 -3.90 -13.20 0.09
N TYR A 105 -3.43 -12.35 -0.80
CA TYR A 105 -2.05 -12.30 -1.25
C TYR A 105 -1.51 -10.88 -1.16
N LYS A 106 -0.20 -10.76 -1.01
CA LYS A 106 0.52 -9.49 -0.97
C LYS A 106 1.47 -9.42 -2.15
N LEU A 107 1.23 -8.48 -3.06
CA LEU A 107 2.17 -8.12 -4.10
C LEU A 107 2.96 -6.90 -3.64
N GLU A 108 4.24 -7.09 -3.39
CA GLU A 108 5.17 -6.06 -2.96
C GLU A 108 6.08 -5.67 -4.12
N ILE A 109 6.16 -4.37 -4.37
CA ILE A 109 7.08 -3.74 -5.30
C ILE A 109 7.94 -2.79 -4.49
N ALA A 110 9.25 -3.01 -4.45
CA ALA A 110 10.15 -2.28 -3.58
C ALA A 110 11.47 -1.91 -4.29
N THR A 111 12.04 -0.78 -3.91
CA THR A 111 13.42 -0.41 -4.19
C THR A 111 14.20 -0.49 -2.88
N ASN A 112 15.41 0.08 -2.84
CA ASN A 112 16.15 0.20 -1.58
C ASN A 112 15.58 1.27 -0.64
N GLN A 113 14.76 2.19 -1.16
CA GLN A 113 14.26 3.36 -0.43
C GLN A 113 12.73 3.32 -0.31
N ASP A 114 12.04 2.91 -1.37
CA ASP A 114 10.60 2.96 -1.47
C ASP A 114 9.98 1.57 -1.51
N ARG A 115 8.74 1.48 -1.03
CA ARG A 115 7.98 0.22 -1.01
C ARG A 115 6.50 0.48 -1.21
N VAL A 116 5.90 -0.26 -2.13
CA VAL A 116 4.46 -0.30 -2.39
C VAL A 116 3.97 -1.73 -2.20
N VAL A 117 2.94 -1.90 -1.36
CA VAL A 117 2.29 -3.19 -1.13
C VAL A 117 0.85 -3.13 -1.62
N LYS A 118 0.49 -4.04 -2.52
CA LYS A 118 -0.88 -4.24 -3.02
C LYS A 118 -1.44 -5.52 -2.41
N HIS A 119 -2.60 -5.41 -1.80
CA HIS A 119 -3.34 -6.56 -1.30
C HIS A 119 -4.25 -7.07 -2.42
N LEU A 120 -4.13 -8.35 -2.75
CA LEU A 120 -4.88 -9.01 -3.81
C LEU A 120 -5.74 -10.10 -3.18
N HIS A 121 -6.97 -10.22 -3.65
CA HIS A 121 -7.88 -11.31 -3.28
C HIS A 121 -8.08 -12.18 -4.51
N LEU A 122 -7.63 -13.44 -4.44
CA LEU A 122 -7.81 -14.42 -5.50
C LEU A 122 -9.04 -15.26 -5.20
N THR A 123 -9.90 -15.42 -6.20
CA THR A 123 -11.11 -16.23 -6.14
C THR A 123 -11.19 -17.07 -7.41
N SER A 124 -11.44 -18.35 -7.25
CA SER A 124 -11.69 -19.27 -8.36
C SER A 124 -12.94 -18.84 -9.11
N PRO A 125 -12.96 -18.98 -10.45
CA PRO A 125 -14.18 -18.75 -11.21
C PRO A 125 -15.26 -19.71 -10.72
N LYS A 126 -16.37 -19.18 -10.22
CA LYS A 126 -17.53 -19.99 -9.87
C LYS A 126 -18.07 -20.59 -11.17
N SER A 127 -17.92 -21.91 -11.34
CA SER A 127 -18.60 -22.63 -12.41
C SER A 127 -20.10 -22.48 -12.16
N GLU A 128 -20.78 -21.73 -13.02
CA GLU A 128 -22.24 -21.65 -13.02
C GLU A 128 -22.73 -23.06 -13.37
N THR A 129 -23.20 -23.80 -12.36
CA THR A 129 -23.78 -25.12 -12.58
C THR A 129 -25.02 -24.93 -13.45
N GLU A 130 -24.91 -25.32 -14.72
CA GLU A 130 -26.05 -25.37 -15.63
C GLU A 130 -27.06 -26.38 -15.08
N ARG A 131 -28.17 -25.89 -14.53
CA ARG A 131 -29.26 -26.74 -14.07
C ARG A 131 -30.08 -27.12 -15.28
N VAL A 132 -29.79 -28.27 -15.87
CA VAL A 132 -30.66 -28.89 -16.87
C VAL A 132 -31.91 -29.40 -16.16
N ILE A 133 -33.07 -28.80 -16.47
CA ILE A 133 -34.37 -29.28 -16.02
C ILE A 133 -35.00 -30.04 -17.20
N SER A 134 -35.02 -31.37 -17.15
CA SER A 134 -35.74 -32.19 -18.11
C SER A 134 -37.17 -32.42 -17.64
N VAL A 135 -38.14 -32.20 -18.52
CA VAL A 135 -39.55 -32.52 -18.30
C VAL A 135 -39.91 -33.70 -19.22
N ASN A 136 -40.61 -34.70 -18.67
CA ASN A 136 -41.11 -35.90 -19.36
C ASN A 136 -42.58 -35.70 -19.74
#